data_AF-A0A6P6XSE7-F1
#
_entry.id   AF-A0A6P6XSE7-F1
#
_cell.length_a   1.000
_cell.length_b   1.000
_cell.length_c   1.000
_cell.angle_alpha   90.00
_cell.angle_beta   90.00
_cell.angle_gamma   90.00
#
_symmetry.space_group_name_H-M   'P 1'
#
loop_
_entity.id
_entity.type
_entity.pdbx_description
1 polymer ?
#
loop_
_entity_poly.entity_id
_entity_poly.type
_entity_poly.pdbx_seq_one_letter_code
_entity_poly.pdbx_strand_id
1 'polypeptide(L)'
;MKFLSTFLLLLAMFGIAFVNTKPNNDRNELIKKYEQLIQQAKDVLKKYSTIKNHQDYKMIEKQIRQLNELRESVHFNSDDDLQSDKQQYEIEKKKTEEMIEKLEQHKSSNANSSLTNNVKKFDKDKMIERCDVLLKQANDAFDKYKKTDDNDLIRKKLRQCVVDLAKLKSKIRYSHPTENLVIEESNLKSYEKKVPDLIEQLNNNPMKQ
;
A
#
# COMPACT_ATOMS: atom_id res chain seq x y z
N MET A 1 -17.71 49.81 41.57
CA MET A 1 -18.32 48.58 41.03
C MET A 1 -17.31 48.01 40.04
N LYS A 2 -16.52 46.97 40.35
CA LYS A 2 -16.86 45.52 40.26
C LYS A 2 -17.73 45.20 39.04
N PHE A 3 -17.12 44.55 38.04
CA PHE A 3 -17.52 43.37 37.25
C PHE A 3 -16.45 43.25 36.14
N LEU A 4 -15.34 42.51 36.29
CA LEU A 4 -15.22 41.06 36.13
C LEU A 4 -16.38 40.43 35.33
N SER A 5 -16.17 40.09 34.06
CA SER A 5 -16.49 38.75 33.52
C SER A 5 -16.03 38.62 32.06
N THR A 6 -15.01 37.81 31.85
CA THR A 6 -14.93 36.83 30.75
C THR A 6 -15.40 37.26 29.35
N PHE A 7 -14.50 37.81 28.56
CA PHE A 7 -14.46 37.51 27.11
C PHE A 7 -13.01 37.43 26.60
N LEU A 8 -12.17 36.78 27.41
CA LEU A 8 -11.08 35.96 26.88
C LEU A 8 -11.75 34.75 26.19
N LEU A 9 -11.24 34.38 25.01
CA LEU A 9 -11.76 33.37 24.07
C LEU A 9 -12.89 33.84 23.15
N LEU A 10 -12.53 34.32 21.95
CA LEU A 10 -13.10 33.87 20.66
C LEU A 10 -12.66 34.67 19.42
N LEU A 11 -11.48 35.28 19.38
CA LEU A 11 -10.92 35.84 18.13
C LEU A 11 -9.43 35.52 17.95
N ALA A 12 -9.10 34.23 18.12
CA ALA A 12 -7.90 33.63 17.54
C ALA A 12 -8.27 32.62 16.43
N MET A 13 -9.39 32.83 15.75
CA MET A 13 -9.73 32.12 14.52
C MET A 13 -9.31 33.00 13.34
N PHE A 14 -8.48 32.42 12.46
CA PHE A 14 -7.96 33.00 11.22
C PHE A 14 -6.82 34.02 11.34
N GLY A 15 -5.84 33.71 12.19
CA GLY A 15 -4.46 34.16 12.00
C GLY A 15 -3.73 33.18 11.07
N ILE A 16 -3.49 33.65 9.85
CA ILE A 16 -2.74 32.98 8.78
C ILE A 16 -1.36 32.56 9.31
N ALA A 17 -1.19 31.28 9.62
CA ALA A 17 0.12 30.65 9.67
C ALA A 17 0.27 29.86 8.37
N PHE A 18 0.66 30.56 7.30
CA PHE A 18 1.46 29.93 6.24
C PHE A 18 2.74 29.44 6.91
N VAL A 19 2.68 28.25 7.52
CA VAL A 19 3.87 27.53 7.91
C VAL A 19 4.51 27.12 6.59
N ASN A 20 5.48 27.94 6.20
CA ASN A 20 6.43 27.65 5.15
C ASN A 20 7.35 26.51 5.64
N THR A 21 6.80 25.31 5.88
CA THR A 21 7.61 24.12 6.11
C THR A 21 8.03 23.60 4.75
N LYS A 22 9.34 23.74 4.49
CA LYS A 22 10.01 23.10 3.37
C LYS A 22 9.53 21.63 3.27
N PRO A 23 9.16 21.12 2.09
CA PRO A 23 8.69 19.73 1.91
C PRO A 23 9.61 18.68 2.55
N ASN A 24 10.90 19.01 2.66
CA ASN A 24 11.92 18.18 3.28
C ASN A 24 11.73 17.97 4.81
N ASN A 25 11.11 18.91 5.52
CA ASN A 25 10.90 18.79 6.97
C ASN A 25 9.74 17.83 7.28
N ASP A 26 8.65 17.94 6.54
CA ASP A 26 7.48 17.07 6.65
C ASP A 26 7.80 15.60 6.27
N ARG A 27 8.61 15.39 5.23
CA ARG A 27 9.10 14.06 4.85
C ARG A 27 9.90 13.42 6.00
N ASN A 28 10.85 14.17 6.55
CA ASN A 28 11.69 13.70 7.66
C ASN A 28 10.86 13.41 8.93
N GLU A 29 9.80 14.16 9.17
CA GLU A 29 8.87 13.88 10.26
C GLU A 29 8.12 12.55 10.03
N LEU A 30 7.65 12.30 8.81
CA LEU A 30 6.97 11.05 8.46
C LEU A 30 7.89 9.83 8.60
N ILE A 31 9.15 9.95 8.17
CA ILE A 31 10.17 8.90 8.36
C ILE A 31 10.35 8.59 9.84
N LYS A 32 10.49 9.62 10.70
CA LYS A 32 10.60 9.45 12.16
C LYS A 32 9.37 8.76 12.76
N LYS A 33 8.17 9.07 12.27
CA LYS A 33 6.93 8.42 12.72
C LYS A 33 6.94 6.92 12.40
N TYR A 34 7.37 6.52 11.20
CA TYR A 34 7.59 5.11 10.87
C TYR A 34 8.64 4.45 11.78
N GLU A 35 9.77 5.11 12.04
CA GLU A 35 10.81 4.58 12.93
C GLU A 35 10.29 4.32 14.35
N GLN A 36 9.51 5.25 14.89
CA GLN A 36 8.88 5.10 16.21
C GLN A 36 7.91 3.91 16.24
N LEU A 37 7.03 3.78 15.24
CA LEU A 37 6.08 2.69 15.15
C LEU A 37 6.77 1.32 15.00
N ILE A 38 7.81 1.25 14.17
CA ILE A 38 8.65 0.05 14.02
C ILE A 38 9.30 -0.33 15.35
N GLN A 39 9.82 0.65 16.09
CA GLN A 39 10.46 0.40 17.37
C GLN A 39 9.45 -0.11 18.41
N GLN A 40 8.26 0.50 18.48
CA GLN A 40 7.17 0.02 19.34
C GLN A 40 6.81 -1.44 19.05
N ALA A 41 6.64 -1.80 17.78
CA ALA A 41 6.35 -3.18 17.40
C ALA A 41 7.49 -4.15 17.75
N LYS A 42 8.75 -3.75 17.57
CA LYS A 42 9.93 -4.54 17.98
C LYS A 42 10.00 -4.76 19.49
N ASP A 43 9.69 -3.73 20.27
CA ASP A 43 9.71 -3.81 21.73
C ASP A 43 8.62 -4.77 22.24
N VAL A 44 7.44 -4.76 21.62
CA VAL A 44 6.38 -5.75 21.88
C VAL A 44 6.87 -7.16 21.54
N LEU A 45 7.45 -7.39 20.36
CA LEU A 45 7.98 -8.70 20.01
C LEU A 45 9.10 -9.18 20.95
N LYS A 46 9.90 -8.27 21.49
CA LYS A 46 10.91 -8.60 22.51
C LYS A 46 10.26 -9.06 23.82
N LYS A 47 9.19 -8.39 24.25
CA LYS A 47 8.39 -8.76 25.45
C LYS A 47 7.74 -10.14 25.31
N TYR A 48 7.33 -10.53 24.10
CA TYR A 48 6.67 -11.81 23.80
C TYR A 48 7.58 -12.82 23.08
N SER A 49 8.90 -12.72 23.26
CA SER A 49 9.88 -13.54 22.52
C SER A 49 9.83 -15.04 22.82
N THR A 50 9.03 -15.50 23.77
CA THR A 50 8.83 -16.93 24.07
C THR A 50 7.85 -17.60 23.11
N ILE A 51 7.02 -16.83 22.40
CA ILE A 51 5.99 -17.32 21.49
C ILE A 51 6.29 -16.99 20.02
N LYS A 52 7.58 -16.98 19.62
CA LYS A 52 8.01 -16.63 18.24
C LYS A 52 7.34 -17.43 17.14
N ASN A 53 6.90 -18.65 17.45
CA ASN A 53 6.23 -19.53 16.51
C ASN A 53 4.73 -19.24 16.37
N HIS A 54 4.16 -18.43 17.27
CA HIS A 54 2.76 -18.04 17.25
C HIS A 54 2.44 -17.19 16.03
N GLN A 55 1.24 -17.36 15.48
CA GLN A 55 0.82 -16.67 14.26
C GLN A 55 0.85 -15.15 14.45
N ASP A 56 0.32 -14.64 15.56
CA ASP A 56 0.28 -13.18 15.81
C ASP A 56 1.67 -12.57 15.96
N TYR A 57 2.62 -13.30 16.54
CA TYR A 57 4.03 -12.88 16.60
C TYR A 57 4.61 -12.70 15.19
N LYS A 58 4.42 -13.71 14.34
CA LYS A 58 4.89 -13.69 12.94
C LYS A 58 4.19 -12.62 12.10
N MET A 59 2.93 -12.32 12.40
CA MET A 59 2.17 -11.25 11.73
C MET A 59 2.77 -9.87 12.05
N ILE A 60 3.13 -9.62 13.30
CA ILE A 60 3.82 -8.38 13.70
C ILE A 60 5.23 -8.31 13.09
N GLU A 61 5.99 -9.41 13.04
CA GLU A 61 7.28 -9.44 12.34
C GLU A 61 7.14 -9.07 10.85
N LYS A 62 6.10 -9.59 10.19
CA LYS A 62 5.78 -9.24 8.81
C LYS A 62 5.39 -7.77 8.67
N GLN A 63 4.58 -7.26 9.59
CA GLN A 63 4.18 -5.85 9.61
C GLN A 63 5.38 -4.93 9.79
N ILE A 64 6.34 -5.26 10.65
CA ILE A 64 7.59 -4.51 10.81
C ILE A 64 8.37 -4.44 9.50
N ARG A 65 8.47 -5.54 8.73
CA ARG A 65 9.13 -5.51 7.42
C ARG A 65 8.42 -4.55 6.45
N GLN A 66 7.09 -4.65 6.36
CA GLN A 66 6.28 -3.75 5.52
C GLN A 66 6.44 -2.27 5.92
N LEU A 67 6.48 -1.96 7.22
CA LEU A 67 6.71 -0.60 7.71
C LEU A 67 8.10 -0.07 7.33
N ASN A 68 9.14 -0.92 7.33
CA ASN A 68 10.47 -0.52 6.88
C ASN A 68 10.49 -0.21 5.37
N GLU A 69 9.83 -1.02 4.55
CA GLU A 69 9.72 -0.80 3.09
C GLU A 69 8.97 0.51 2.78
N LEU A 70 7.89 0.79 3.50
CA LEU A 70 7.14 2.03 3.35
C LEU A 70 7.96 3.25 3.78
N ARG A 71 8.66 3.15 4.93
CA ARG A 71 9.58 4.19 5.38
C ARG A 71 10.65 4.48 4.32
N GLU A 72 11.26 3.45 3.75
CA GLU A 72 12.24 3.58 2.68
C GLU A 72 11.63 4.25 1.44
N SER A 73 10.40 3.86 1.06
CA SER A 73 9.71 4.48 -0.07
C SER A 73 9.50 5.99 0.11
N VAL A 74 9.19 6.45 1.34
CA VAL A 74 9.06 7.90 1.65
C VAL A 74 10.36 8.68 1.39
N HIS A 75 11.53 8.04 1.52
CA HIS A 75 12.80 8.70 1.18
C HIS A 75 12.96 8.94 -0.33
N PHE A 76 12.33 8.11 -1.17
CA PHE A 76 12.52 8.12 -2.63
C PHE A 76 11.32 8.69 -3.40
N ASN A 77 10.14 8.74 -2.78
CA ASN A 77 8.93 9.28 -3.38
C ASN A 77 9.03 10.79 -3.61
N SER A 78 8.32 11.26 -4.64
CA SER A 78 8.29 12.69 -4.97
C SER A 78 7.55 13.49 -3.91
N ASP A 79 7.76 14.81 -3.85
CA ASP A 79 7.04 15.67 -2.90
C ASP A 79 5.51 15.63 -3.13
N ASP A 80 5.07 15.38 -4.38
CA ASP A 80 3.64 15.25 -4.74
C ASP A 80 2.99 14.00 -4.12
N ASP A 81 3.78 12.98 -3.78
CA ASP A 81 3.31 11.73 -3.17
C ASP A 81 3.17 11.84 -1.63
N LEU A 82 3.72 12.89 -1.02
CA LEU A 82 3.83 13.02 0.44
C LEU A 82 2.47 12.94 1.15
N GLN A 83 1.41 13.44 0.53
CA GLN A 83 0.06 13.34 1.10
C GLN A 83 -0.47 11.92 1.08
N SER A 84 -0.21 11.16 0.01
CA SER A 84 -0.54 9.74 -0.06
C SER A 84 0.27 8.94 0.96
N ASP A 85 1.55 9.27 1.14
CA ASP A 85 2.42 8.61 2.11
C ASP A 85 1.95 8.85 3.55
N LYS A 86 1.49 10.09 3.87
CA LYS A 86 0.87 10.41 5.16
C LYS A 86 -0.40 9.57 5.41
N GLN A 87 -1.25 9.40 4.39
CA GLN A 87 -2.46 8.57 4.51
C GLN A 87 -2.12 7.08 4.70
N GLN A 88 -1.14 6.58 3.94
CA GLN A 88 -0.67 5.20 4.06
C GLN A 88 -0.10 4.92 5.46
N TYR A 89 0.62 5.89 6.05
CA TYR A 89 1.11 5.79 7.42
C TYR A 89 -0.02 5.60 8.44
N GLU A 90 -1.08 6.41 8.39
CA GLU A 90 -2.18 6.30 9.37
C GLU A 90 -2.91 4.95 9.28
N ILE A 91 -3.06 4.39 8.07
CA ILE A 91 -3.64 3.06 7.85
C ILE A 91 -2.76 1.98 8.51
N GLU A 92 -1.46 2.02 8.23
CA GLU A 92 -0.54 1.00 8.73
C GLU A 92 -0.27 1.14 10.23
N LYS A 93 -0.33 2.36 10.77
CA LYS A 93 -0.30 2.63 12.20
C LYS A 93 -1.44 1.92 12.92
N LYS A 94 -2.69 2.18 12.51
CA LYS A 94 -3.86 1.55 13.11
C LYS A 94 -3.80 0.02 13.04
N LYS A 95 -3.43 -0.53 11.88
CA LYS A 95 -3.27 -1.98 11.68
C LYS A 95 -2.21 -2.57 12.61
N THR A 96 -1.09 -1.86 12.82
CA THR A 96 -0.01 -2.30 13.71
C THR A 96 -0.46 -2.27 15.17
N GLU A 97 -1.16 -1.22 15.60
CA GLU A 97 -1.74 -1.09 16.95
C GLU A 97 -2.74 -2.23 17.23
N GLU A 98 -3.63 -2.56 16.29
CA GLU A 98 -4.58 -3.68 16.41
C GLU A 98 -3.88 -5.05 16.50
N MET A 99 -2.79 -5.25 15.76
CA MET A 99 -2.00 -6.49 15.86
C MET A 99 -1.30 -6.62 17.20
N ILE A 100 -0.73 -5.52 17.70
CA ILE A 100 -0.10 -5.47 19.03
C ILE A 100 -1.14 -5.79 20.11
N GLU A 101 -2.31 -5.16 20.08
CA GLU A 101 -3.37 -5.39 21.06
C GLU A 101 -3.78 -6.88 21.10
N LYS A 102 -3.96 -7.52 19.94
CA LYS A 102 -4.25 -8.97 19.85
C LYS A 102 -3.16 -9.83 20.49
N LEU A 103 -1.89 -9.52 20.24
CA LEU A 103 -0.77 -10.24 20.84
C LEU A 103 -0.71 -10.04 22.36
N GLU A 104 -1.06 -8.85 22.85
CA GLU A 104 -1.10 -8.59 24.29
C GLU A 104 -2.28 -9.29 24.99
N GLN A 105 -3.42 -9.41 24.32
CA GLN A 105 -4.58 -10.17 24.79
C GLN A 105 -4.32 -11.69 24.87
N HIS A 106 -3.34 -12.23 24.12
CA HIS A 106 -2.88 -13.62 24.25
C HIS A 106 -2.27 -13.96 25.62
N LYS A 107 -1.96 -12.96 26.46
CA LYS A 107 -1.58 -13.21 27.86
C LYS A 107 -2.79 -13.56 28.75
N SER A 108 -4.02 -13.44 28.24
CA SER A 108 -5.26 -13.55 29.02
C SER A 108 -6.15 -14.75 28.66
N SER A 109 -5.87 -15.49 27.58
CA SER A 109 -6.62 -16.72 27.29
C SER A 109 -5.74 -17.82 26.71
N ASN A 110 -5.62 -18.90 27.47
CA ASN A 110 -5.21 -20.19 26.96
C ASN A 110 -6.41 -20.74 26.17
N ALA A 111 -6.38 -20.70 24.84
CA ALA A 111 -7.39 -21.35 24.03
C ALA A 111 -6.77 -21.95 22.77
N ASN A 112 -6.78 -23.29 22.74
CA ASN A 112 -6.57 -24.10 21.57
C ASN A 112 -7.42 -23.60 20.39
N SER A 113 -6.77 -23.39 19.25
CA SER A 113 -7.44 -23.28 17.96
C SER A 113 -6.55 -23.94 16.92
N SER A 114 -6.75 -25.25 16.73
CA SER A 114 -6.37 -25.95 15.51
C SER A 114 -7.36 -25.55 14.42
N LEU A 115 -7.04 -24.52 13.62
CA LEU A 115 -7.63 -24.33 12.31
C LEU A 115 -6.67 -24.89 11.26
N THR A 116 -6.98 -26.09 10.76
CA THR A 116 -6.46 -26.57 9.48
C THR A 116 -7.13 -25.77 8.36
N ASN A 117 -6.58 -24.60 8.05
CA ASN A 117 -6.99 -23.87 6.86
C ASN A 117 -6.40 -24.57 5.63
N ASN A 118 -7.28 -25.11 4.78
CA ASN A 118 -6.94 -25.52 3.42
C ASN A 118 -6.45 -24.29 2.63
N VAL A 119 -5.16 -23.97 2.72
CA VAL A 119 -4.53 -22.88 1.96
C VAL A 119 -4.46 -23.33 0.50
N LYS A 120 -5.29 -22.71 -0.34
CA LYS A 120 -5.19 -22.86 -1.79
C LYS A 120 -3.87 -22.22 -2.23
N LYS A 121 -2.84 -23.04 -2.42
CA LYS A 121 -1.52 -22.58 -2.82
C LYS A 121 -1.59 -22.13 -4.28
N PHE A 122 -1.36 -20.84 -4.54
CA PHE A 122 -1.30 -20.31 -5.90
C PHE A 122 0.05 -20.61 -6.53
N ASP A 123 0.04 -20.97 -7.80
CA ASP A 123 1.24 -21.17 -8.59
C ASP A 123 1.81 -19.81 -9.00
N LYS A 124 2.92 -19.43 -8.36
CA LYS A 124 3.58 -18.14 -8.58
C LYS A 124 4.06 -17.99 -10.01
N ASP A 125 4.62 -19.05 -10.58
CA ASP A 125 5.20 -18.99 -11.93
C ASP A 125 4.09 -18.78 -12.96
N LYS A 126 2.96 -19.46 -12.79
CA LYS A 126 1.77 -19.24 -13.62
C LYS A 126 1.17 -17.84 -13.48
N MET A 127 1.17 -17.26 -12.28
CA MET A 127 0.70 -15.89 -12.08
C MET A 127 1.66 -14.86 -12.73
N ILE A 128 2.97 -15.10 -12.67
CA ILE A 128 4.00 -14.29 -13.32
C ILE A 128 3.87 -14.37 -14.85
N GLU A 129 3.66 -15.57 -15.39
CA GLU A 129 3.44 -15.78 -16.82
C GLU A 129 2.23 -14.98 -17.33
N ARG A 130 1.11 -15.03 -16.59
CA ARG A 130 -0.08 -14.22 -16.91
C ARG A 130 0.20 -12.72 -16.88
N CYS A 131 1.00 -12.23 -15.92
CA CYS A 131 1.44 -10.83 -15.91
C CYS A 131 2.26 -10.51 -17.16
N ASP A 132 3.14 -11.41 -17.59
CA ASP A 132 3.99 -11.21 -18.77
C ASP A 132 3.19 -11.17 -20.07
N VAL A 133 2.16 -12.01 -20.21
CA VAL A 133 1.24 -11.96 -21.34
C VAL A 133 0.53 -10.62 -21.42
N LEU A 134 -0.02 -10.13 -20.29
CA LEU A 134 -0.73 -8.84 -20.26
C LEU A 134 0.19 -7.65 -20.50
N LEU A 135 1.41 -7.66 -19.93
CA LEU A 135 2.41 -6.63 -20.16
C LEU A 135 2.80 -6.57 -21.64
N LYS A 136 3.02 -7.73 -22.26
CA LYS A 136 3.31 -7.81 -23.70
C LYS A 136 2.17 -7.22 -24.53
N GLN A 137 0.93 -7.64 -24.28
CA GLN A 137 -0.25 -7.12 -24.99
C GLN A 137 -0.39 -5.60 -24.85
N ALA A 138 -0.20 -5.07 -23.64
CA ALA A 138 -0.29 -3.64 -23.38
C ALA A 138 0.83 -2.86 -24.10
N ASN A 139 2.07 -3.36 -24.08
CA ASN A 139 3.19 -2.75 -24.80
C ASN A 139 3.03 -2.82 -26.32
N ASP A 140 2.61 -3.96 -26.86
CA ASP A 140 2.33 -4.12 -28.30
C ASP A 140 1.25 -3.13 -28.76
N ALA A 141 0.22 -2.90 -27.94
CA ALA A 141 -0.79 -1.88 -28.20
C ALA A 141 -0.24 -0.44 -28.10
N PHE A 142 0.69 -0.18 -27.18
CA PHE A 142 1.35 1.12 -27.10
C PHE A 142 2.13 1.49 -28.36
N ASP A 143 2.83 0.51 -28.91
CA ASP A 143 3.66 0.66 -30.11
C ASP A 143 2.78 0.77 -31.36
N LYS A 144 1.68 0.00 -31.41
CA LYS A 144 0.71 0.01 -32.52
C LYS A 144 -0.07 1.33 -32.61
N TYR A 145 -0.53 1.88 -31.49
CA TYR A 145 -1.37 3.08 -31.47
C TYR A 145 -0.56 4.32 -31.08
N LYS A 146 -0.26 5.19 -32.06
CA LYS A 146 0.35 6.50 -31.82
C LYS A 146 -0.59 7.41 -31.01
N LYS A 147 -0.02 8.40 -30.33
CA LYS A 147 -0.79 9.39 -29.57
C LYS A 147 -1.67 10.21 -30.51
N THR A 148 -2.97 10.23 -30.25
CA THR A 148 -3.92 11.19 -30.81
C THR A 148 -4.78 11.75 -29.69
N ASP A 149 -5.48 12.86 -29.92
CA ASP A 149 -6.36 13.45 -28.91
C ASP A 149 -7.52 12.48 -28.54
N ASP A 150 -8.01 11.72 -29.51
CA ASP A 150 -9.11 10.75 -29.33
C ASP A 150 -8.71 9.52 -28.52
N ASN A 151 -7.42 9.17 -28.48
CA ASN A 151 -6.93 7.97 -27.82
C ASN A 151 -6.05 8.23 -26.59
N ASP A 152 -5.68 9.49 -26.31
CA ASP A 152 -4.75 9.84 -25.22
C ASP A 152 -5.24 9.32 -23.86
N LEU A 153 -6.55 9.42 -23.59
CA LEU A 153 -7.12 8.93 -22.33
C LEU A 153 -7.03 7.40 -22.21
N ILE A 154 -7.32 6.66 -23.28
CA ILE A 154 -7.25 5.19 -23.28
C ILE A 154 -5.79 4.75 -23.17
N ARG A 155 -4.88 5.42 -23.89
CA ARG A 155 -3.43 5.19 -23.78
C ARG A 155 -2.93 5.48 -22.36
N LYS A 156 -3.32 6.58 -21.71
CA LYS A 156 -2.96 6.85 -20.31
C LYS A 156 -3.39 5.73 -19.36
N LYS A 157 -4.63 5.23 -19.51
CA LYS A 157 -5.14 4.09 -18.73
C LYS A 157 -4.34 2.82 -18.98
N LEU A 158 -3.98 2.54 -20.23
CA LEU A 158 -3.13 1.40 -20.58
C LEU A 158 -1.73 1.53 -19.98
N ARG A 159 -1.18 2.76 -19.90
CA ARG A 159 0.16 3.03 -19.32
C ARG A 159 0.16 2.71 -17.84
N GLN A 160 -0.91 3.13 -17.17
CA GLN A 160 -1.12 2.84 -15.76
C GLN A 160 -1.19 1.32 -15.54
N CYS A 161 -1.92 0.58 -16.40
CA CYS A 161 -1.96 -0.87 -16.34
C CYS A 161 -0.57 -1.52 -16.49
N VAL A 162 0.30 -1.01 -17.38
CA VAL A 162 1.68 -1.50 -17.51
C VAL A 162 2.47 -1.31 -16.22
N VAL A 163 2.41 -0.12 -15.62
CA VAL A 163 3.10 0.18 -14.36
C VAL A 163 2.60 -0.71 -13.22
N ASP A 164 1.28 -0.85 -13.10
CA ASP A 164 0.66 -1.62 -12.01
C ASP A 164 0.88 -3.13 -12.17
N LEU A 165 0.84 -3.65 -13.40
CA LEU A 165 1.18 -5.05 -13.69
C LEU A 165 2.65 -5.36 -13.41
N ALA A 166 3.57 -4.44 -13.72
CA ALA A 166 4.98 -4.61 -13.37
C ALA A 166 5.20 -4.66 -11.85
N LYS A 167 4.51 -3.80 -11.10
CA LYS A 167 4.51 -3.82 -9.62
C LYS A 167 3.91 -5.12 -9.08
N LEU A 168 2.76 -5.56 -9.62
CA LEU A 168 2.09 -6.80 -9.24
C LEU A 168 2.97 -8.02 -9.52
N LYS A 169 3.59 -8.11 -10.71
CA LYS A 169 4.54 -9.16 -11.08
C LYS A 169 5.71 -9.22 -10.10
N SER A 170 6.29 -8.08 -9.75
CA SER A 170 7.38 -7.99 -8.76
C SER A 170 6.92 -8.51 -7.39
N LYS A 171 5.75 -8.07 -6.92
CA LYS A 171 5.16 -8.51 -5.65
C LYS A 171 4.93 -10.03 -5.62
N ILE A 172 4.40 -10.60 -6.70
CA ILE A 172 4.22 -12.05 -6.84
C ILE A 172 5.58 -12.75 -6.87
N ARG A 173 6.57 -12.24 -7.60
CA ARG A 173 7.91 -12.86 -7.68
C ARG A 173 8.59 -12.94 -6.31
N TYR A 174 8.56 -11.85 -5.55
CA TYR A 174 9.26 -11.75 -4.28
C TYR A 174 8.44 -12.18 -3.04
N SER A 175 7.17 -12.55 -3.21
CA SER A 175 6.35 -13.11 -2.12
C SER A 175 6.89 -14.44 -1.59
N HIS A 176 6.65 -14.76 -0.32
CA HIS A 176 7.16 -16.01 0.26
C HIS A 176 6.40 -17.23 -0.33
N PRO A 177 7.04 -18.40 -0.55
CA PRO A 177 6.36 -19.60 -1.10
C PRO A 177 5.18 -20.13 -0.28
N THR A 178 5.00 -19.66 0.95
CA THR A 178 3.91 -20.01 1.87
C THR A 178 2.82 -18.92 1.93
N GLU A 179 2.99 -17.83 1.20
CA GLU A 179 2.07 -16.70 1.21
C GLU A 179 0.82 -17.01 0.38
N ASN A 180 -0.34 -16.68 0.92
CA ASN A 180 -1.61 -16.84 0.23
C ASN A 180 -1.86 -15.63 -0.68
N LEU A 181 -1.71 -15.82 -1.99
CA LEU A 181 -1.73 -14.75 -3.00
C LEU A 181 -3.14 -14.38 -3.52
N VAL A 182 -4.17 -14.50 -2.67
CA VAL A 182 -5.58 -14.23 -3.08
C VAL A 182 -5.75 -12.81 -3.61
N ILE A 183 -5.10 -11.83 -2.97
CA ILE A 183 -5.23 -10.42 -3.35
C ILE A 183 -4.54 -10.19 -4.70
N GLU A 184 -3.32 -10.71 -4.86
CA GLU A 184 -2.56 -10.61 -6.10
C GLU A 184 -3.28 -11.31 -7.25
N GLU A 185 -3.88 -12.48 -7.00
CA GLU A 185 -4.69 -13.22 -7.97
C GLU A 185 -5.96 -12.45 -8.36
N SER A 186 -6.65 -11.83 -7.39
CA SER A 186 -7.82 -11.00 -7.64
C SER A 186 -7.46 -9.78 -8.50
N ASN A 187 -6.35 -9.12 -8.17
CA ASN A 187 -5.84 -7.98 -8.93
C ASN A 187 -5.46 -8.40 -10.35
N LEU A 188 -4.77 -9.53 -10.50
CA LEU A 188 -4.41 -10.09 -11.80
C LEU A 188 -5.64 -10.35 -12.66
N LYS A 189 -6.69 -10.97 -12.11
CA LYS A 189 -7.98 -11.19 -12.80
C LYS A 189 -8.67 -9.89 -13.24
N SER A 190 -8.51 -8.81 -12.47
CA SER A 190 -9.01 -7.49 -12.86
C SER A 190 -8.29 -6.98 -14.12
N TYR A 191 -6.97 -7.12 -14.16
CA TYR A 191 -6.17 -6.72 -15.33
C TYR A 191 -6.40 -7.61 -16.55
N GLU A 192 -6.69 -8.90 -16.35
CA GLU A 192 -7.07 -9.82 -17.44
C GLU A 192 -8.34 -9.40 -18.18
N LYS A 193 -9.21 -8.61 -17.55
CA LYS A 193 -10.36 -7.99 -18.22
C LYS A 193 -10.00 -6.62 -18.77
N LYS A 194 -9.38 -5.79 -17.91
CA LYS A 194 -9.14 -4.37 -18.21
C LYS A 194 -8.19 -4.14 -19.38
N VAL A 195 -7.12 -4.93 -19.52
CA VAL A 195 -6.15 -4.75 -20.62
C VAL A 195 -6.79 -5.06 -21.98
N PRO A 196 -7.45 -6.23 -22.19
CA PRO A 196 -8.21 -6.49 -23.42
C PRO A 196 -9.28 -5.43 -23.72
N ASP A 197 -10.07 -5.00 -22.72
CA ASP A 197 -11.12 -4.00 -22.92
C ASP A 197 -10.57 -2.65 -23.42
N LEU A 198 -9.42 -2.22 -22.88
CA LEU A 198 -8.75 -0.99 -23.33
C LEU A 198 -8.18 -1.14 -24.75
N ILE A 199 -7.63 -2.30 -25.09
CA ILE A 199 -7.13 -2.60 -26.44
C ILE A 199 -8.30 -2.64 -27.43
N GLU A 200 -9.44 -3.23 -27.06
CA GLU A 200 -10.65 -3.23 -27.88
C GLU A 200 -11.18 -1.81 -28.11
N GLN A 201 -11.21 -0.96 -27.08
CA GLN A 201 -11.56 0.46 -27.23
C GLN A 201 -10.60 1.18 -28.20
N LEU A 202 -9.30 0.87 -28.18
CA LEU A 202 -8.35 1.39 -29.18
C LEU A 202 -8.62 0.84 -30.60
N ASN A 203 -9.03 -0.42 -30.74
CA ASN A 203 -9.41 -1.00 -32.03
C ASN A 203 -10.67 -0.38 -32.62
N ASN A 204 -11.65 -0.05 -31.77
CA ASN A 204 -12.96 0.47 -32.14
C ASN A 204 -13.01 2.01 -32.22
N ASN A 205 -11.92 2.70 -31.86
CA ASN A 205 -11.83 4.15 -31.99
C ASN A 205 -11.80 4.53 -33.49
N PRO A 206 -12.78 5.31 -34.00
CA PRO A 206 -13.15 5.31 -35.41
C PRO A 206 -12.21 6.04 -36.40
N MET A 207 -10.94 6.29 -36.05
CA MET A 207 -9.98 6.85 -37.01
C MET A 207 -8.70 6.02 -37.09
N LYS A 208 -8.80 4.89 -37.80
CA LYS A 208 -7.69 4.37 -38.61
C LYS A 208 -7.55 5.30 -39.81
N GLN A 209 -6.64 6.27 -39.73
CA GLN A 209 -5.78 6.76 -40.83
C GLN A 209 -4.90 7.89 -40.33
#